data_AF-T1C123-F1
#
_entry.id   AF-T1C123-F1
#
_cell.length_a   1.000
_cell.length_b   1.000
_cell.length_c   1.000
_cell.angle_alpha   90.00
_cell.angle_beta   90.00
_cell.angle_gamma   90.00
#
_symmetry.space_group_name_H-M   'P 1'
#
loop_
_entity.id
_entity.type
_entity.pdbx_description
1 polymer ?
#
loop_
_entity_poly.entity_id
_entity_poly.type
_entity_poly.pdbx_seq_one_letter_code
_entity_poly.pdbx_strand_id
1 'polypeptide(L)' 'MIWPFALGFFDQVRVVAAWCEHRQGYRHFRTDRIADLAVLEARYPRRRQALLKEWREIEGIPAP' A
#
# COMPACT_ATOMS: atom_id res chain seq x y z
N MET A 1 0.26 11.11 -4.47
CA MET A 1 1.31 10.07 -4.45
C MET A 1 0.91 8.98 -3.48
N ILE A 2 1.23 7.73 -3.80
CA ILE A 2 1.07 6.59 -2.89
C ILE A 2 2.41 5.89 -2.72
N TRP A 3 2.61 5.27 -1.55
CA TRP A 3 3.81 4.51 -1.22
C TRP A 3 3.42 3.03 -1.02
N PRO A 4 3.44 2.22 -2.08
CA PRO A 4 2.90 0.86 -2.06
C PRO A 4 3.85 -0.15 -1.39
N PHE A 5 3.43 -0.73 -0.27
CA PHE A 5 4.28 -1.63 0.51
C PHE A 5 3.85 -3.10 0.50
N ALA A 6 2.59 -3.41 0.16
CA ALA A 6 2.10 -4.78 0.03
C ALA A 6 1.12 -4.96 -1.13
N LEU A 7 1.02 -6.19 -1.62
CA LEU A 7 0.04 -6.62 -2.61
C LEU A 7 -0.74 -7.81 -2.04
N GLY A 8 -2.06 -7.68 -1.99
CA GLY A 8 -3.00 -8.74 -1.60
C GLY A 8 -3.70 -9.32 -2.84
N PHE A 9 -3.91 -10.63 -2.81
CA PHE A 9 -4.66 -11.36 -3.84
C PHE A 9 -5.97 -11.84 -3.22
N PHE A 10 -7.09 -11.39 -3.77
CA PHE A 10 -8.45 -11.73 -3.31
C PHE A 10 -9.19 -12.34 -4.49
N ASP A 11 -9.37 -13.65 -4.56
CA ASP A 11 -10.02 -14.41 -5.66
C ASP A 11 -9.76 -13.86 -7.08
N GLN A 12 -10.53 -12.86 -7.52
CA GLN A 12 -10.48 -12.25 -8.84
C GLN A 12 -9.84 -10.84 -8.89
N VAL A 13 -9.46 -10.27 -7.74
CA VAL A 13 -8.99 -8.89 -7.60
C VAL A 13 -7.64 -8.83 -6.89
N ARG A 14 -6.71 -8.07 -7.46
CA ARG A 14 -5.42 -7.77 -6.79
C ARG A 14 -5.49 -6.37 -6.22
N VAL A 15 -5.10 -6.24 -4.95
CA VAL A 15 -5.24 -5.02 -4.16
C VAL A 15 -3.87 -4.59 -3.66
N VAL A 16 -3.48 -3.34 -3.92
CA VAL A 16 -2.26 -2.74 -3.40
C VAL A 16 -2.59 -2.02 -2.08
N ALA A 17 -1.89 -2.37 -1.01
CA ALA A 17 -1.90 -1.60 0.23
C ALA A 17 -0.76 -0.57 0.20
N ALA A 18 -1.11 0.69 0.47
CA ALA A 18 -0.18 1.80 0.39
C ALA A 18 -0.46 2.89 1.42
N TRP A 19 0.57 3.67 1.75
CA TRP A 19 0.39 4.96 2.44
C TRP A 19 0.03 6.01 1.40
N CYS A 20 -1.14 6.63 1.55
CA CYS A 20 -1.58 7.73 0.71
C CYS A 20 -1.16 9.05 1.34
N GLU A 21 -0.24 9.76 0.69
CA GLU A 21 0.29 11.03 1.20
C GLU A 21 -0.80 12.11 1.25
N HIS A 22 -1.66 12.19 0.23
CA HIS A 22 -2.72 13.20 0.20
C HIS A 22 -3.76 13.01 1.32
N ARG A 23 -3.96 11.77 1.77
CA ARG A 23 -4.92 11.44 2.83
C ARG A 23 -4.23 11.19 4.18
N GLN A 24 -2.91 11.27 4.25
CA GLN A 24 -2.09 10.97 5.43
C GLN A 24 -2.54 9.69 6.13
N GLY A 25 -2.69 8.60 5.36
CA GLY A 25 -3.25 7.36 5.88
C GLY A 25 -3.07 6.14 4.99
N TYR A 26 -3.27 4.96 5.58
CA TYR A 26 -3.28 3.68 4.88
C TYR A 26 -4.54 3.52 4.04
N ARG A 27 -4.38 3.02 2.81
CA ARG A 27 -5.47 2.77 1.86
C ARG A 27 -5.17 1.57 0.97
N HIS A 28 -6.25 0.96 0.49
CA HIS A 28 -6.23 -0.15 -0.46
C HIS A 28 -6.70 0.31 -1.83
N PHE A 29 -5.93 -0.01 -2.85
CA PHE A 29 -6.21 0.35 -4.23
C PHE A 29 -6.35 -0.92 -5.06
N ARG A 30 -7.49 -1.11 -5.73
CA ARG A 30 -7.63 -2.22 -6.66
C ARG A 30 -6.82 -1.94 -7.91
N THR A 31 -5.95 -2.88 -8.27
CA THR A 31 -5.06 -2.75 -9.43
C THR A 31 -5.81 -2.60 -10.75
N ASP A 32 -6.99 -3.22 -10.87
CA ASP A 32 -7.84 -3.15 -12.07
C ASP A 32 -8.51 -1.78 -12.28
N ARG A 33 -8.48 -0.89 -11.28
CA ARG A 33 -9.02 0.48 -11.35
C ARG A 33 -7.93 1.55 -11.47
N ILE A 34 -6.66 1.15 -11.55
CA ILE A 34 -5.54 2.08 -11.73
C ILE A 34 -5.44 2.39 -13.22
N ALA A 35 -5.83 3.60 -13.62
CA ALA A 35 -5.79 4.04 -15.01
C ALA A 35 -4.35 4.29 -15.51
N ASP A 36 -3.47 4.76 -14.63
CA ASP A 36 -2.08 5.07 -14.96
C ASP A 36 -1.17 4.92 -13.73
N LEU A 37 0.10 4.59 -13.96
CA LEU A 37 1.12 4.41 -12.94
C LEU A 37 2.45 5.00 -13.42
N ALA A 38 2.86 6.09 -12.78
CA ALA A 38 4.20 6.64 -12.92
C ALA A 38 5.08 6.18 -11.74
N VAL A 39 6.16 5.46 -12.04
CA VAL A 39 7.21 5.16 -11.05
C VAL A 39 8.08 6.40 -10.91
N LEU A 40 8.19 6.91 -9.68
CA LEU A 40 8.99 8.09 -9.39
C LEU A 40 10.34 7.66 -8.80
N GLU A 41 11.40 8.41 -9.10
CA GLU A 41 12.73 8.25 -8.46
C GLU A 41 12.76 8.72 -6.99
N ALA A 42 11.60 9.01 -6.41
CA ALA A 42 11.47 9.45 -5.05
C ALA A 42 11.73 8.30 -4.07
N ARG A 43 12.53 8.57 -3.04
CA ARG A 43 12.74 7.63 -1.94
C ARG A 43 11.53 7.64 -1.01
N TYR A 44 11.26 6.48 -0.42
CA TYR A 44 10.23 6.36 0.59
C TYR A 44 10.47 7.34 1.75
N PRO A 45 9.47 8.13 2.15
CA PRO A 45 9.60 9.07 3.26
C PRO A 45 9.76 8.34 4.61
N ARG A 46 9.33 7.07 4.67
CA ARG A 46 9.42 6.21 5.86
C ARG A 46 9.89 4.82 5.46
N ARG A 47 10.58 4.11 6.35
CA ARG A 47 11.02 2.74 6.08
C ARG A 47 9.82 1.87 5.68
N ARG A 48 9.90 1.19 4.52
CA ARG A 48 8.84 0.31 4.01
C ARG A 48 8.38 -0.73 5.04
N GLN A 49 9.30 -1.29 5.81
CA GLN A 49 9.00 -2.26 6.87
C GLN A 49 8.16 -1.66 8.02
N ALA A 50 8.38 -0.38 8.36
CA ALA A 50 7.59 0.29 9.39
C ALA A 50 6.14 0.50 8.91
N LEU A 51 5.96 0.93 7.66
CA LEU A 51 4.64 1.06 7.03
C LEU A 51 3.89 -0.29 7.01
N LEU A 52 4.59 -1.36 6.64
CA LEU A 52 4.00 -2.70 6.61
C LEU A 52 3.59 -3.18 8.01
N LYS A 53 4.42 -2.92 9.04
CA LYS A 53 4.12 -3.30 10.43
C LYS A 53 2.89 -2.56 10.96
N GLU A 54 2.88 -1.23 10.85
CA GLU A 54 1.76 -0.40 11.31
C GLU A 54 0.46 -0.76 10.61
N TRP A 55 0.50 -0.97 9.29
CA TRP A 55 -0.66 -1.41 8.54
C TRP A 55 -1.19 -2.77 9.03
N ARG A 56 -0.31 -3.74 9.28
CA ARG A 56 -0.72 -5.05 9.83
C ARG A 56 -1.40 -4.92 11.20
N GLU A 57 -0.85 -4.09 12.08
CA GLU A 57 -1.41 -3.84 13.41
C GLU A 57 -2.81 -3.21 13.32
N ILE A 58 -3.02 -2.27 12.40
CA ILE A 58 -4.31 -1.60 12.17
C ILE A 58 -5.35 -2.58 11.62
N GLU A 59 -4.97 -3.43 10.67
CA GLU A 59 -5.88 -4.38 10.01
C GLU A 59 -6.02 -5.71 10.77
N GLY A 60 -5.31 -5.89 11.89
CA GLY A 60 -5.31 -7.15 12.65
C GLY A 60 -4.69 -8.33 11.88
N ILE A 61 -3.78 -8.06 10.94
CA ILE A 61 -3.15 -9.09 10.11
C ILE A 61 -1.93 -9.64 10.84
N PRO A 62 -1.91 -10.94 11.18
CA PRO A 62 -0.75 -11.54 11.84
C PRO A 62 0.49 -11.48 10.92
N ALA A 63 1.66 -11.30 11.53
CA ALA A 63 2.90 -11.50 10.81
C ALA A 63 3.00 -12.98 10.37
N PRO A 64 3.51 -13.25 9.16
CA PRO A 64 3.75 -14.62 8.70
C PRO A 64 4.79 -15.34 9.57
#